data_AF-A0A0E9ZQ00-F1
#
_entry.id   AF-A0A0E9ZQ00-F1
#
_cell.length_a   1.000
_cell.length_b   1.000
_cell.length_c   1.000
_cell.angle_alpha   90.00
_cell.angle_beta   90.00
_cell.angle_gamma   90.00
#
_symmetry.space_group_name_H-M   'P 1'
#
loop_
_entity.id
_entity.type
_entity.pdbx_description
1 polymer ?
#
loop_
_entity_poly.entity_id
_entity_poly.type
_entity_poly.pdbx_seq_one_letter_code
_entity_poly.pdbx_strand_id
1 'polypeptide(L)' 'MKKLKDLEAAATRYLSRYSRKQFFSVFAVITAANYWLAYNVDGYKSIWLAMIGGWFFGMTFAPFHSPKSSPD' A
#
# COMPACT_ATOMS: atom_id res chain seq x y z
N MET A 1 13.30 16.72 13.44
CA MET A 1 12.44 16.82 12.24
C MET A 1 13.15 16.54 10.91
N LYS A 2 14.45 16.84 10.75
CA LYS A 2 15.19 16.60 9.48
C LYS A 2 15.10 15.14 9.01
N LYS A 3 15.32 14.18 9.93
CA LYS A 3 15.23 12.73 9.66
C LYS A 3 13.85 12.25 9.21
N LEU A 4 12.77 12.86 9.69
CA LEU A 4 11.39 12.51 9.29
C LEU A 4 11.12 12.95 7.86
N LYS A 5 11.57 14.16 7.49
CA LYS A 5 11.45 14.69 6.12
C LYS A 5 12.26 13.84 5.12
N ASP A 6 13.46 13.39 5.50
CA ASP A 6 14.26 12.50 4.66
C ASP A 6 13.54 11.16 4.41
N LEU A 7 12.85 10.65 5.43
CA LEU A 7 12.08 9.40 5.37
C LEU A 7 10.83 9.55 4.48
N GLU A 8 10.09 10.65 4.60
CA GLU A 8 8.95 10.95 3.71
C GLU A 8 9.38 11.12 2.25
N ALA A 9 10.51 11.79 2.01
CA ALA A 9 11.05 11.96 0.66
C ALA A 9 11.48 10.62 0.06
N ALA A 10 12.14 9.76 0.86
CA ALA A 10 12.52 8.41 0.42
C ALA A 10 11.29 7.53 0.14
N ALA A 11 10.29 7.57 1.02
CA ALA A 11 9.04 6.84 0.85
C ALA A 11 8.29 7.30 -0.41
N THR A 12 8.14 8.61 -0.60
CA THR A 12 7.50 9.19 -1.79
C THR A 12 8.22 8.75 -3.07
N ARG A 13 9.55 8.76 -3.07
CA ARG A 13 10.37 8.34 -4.22
C ARG A 13 10.29 6.83 -4.50
N TYR A 14 10.14 6.01 -3.47
CA TYR A 14 9.95 4.58 -3.63
C TYR A 14 8.54 4.28 -4.16
N LEU A 15 7.52 4.93 -3.60
CA LEU A 15 6.11 4.69 -3.89
C LEU A 15 5.69 5.27 -5.25
N SER A 16 6.32 6.36 -5.70
CA SER A 16 6.06 6.93 -7.03
C SER A 16 6.46 6.01 -8.19
N ARG A 17 7.26 4.97 -7.94
CA ARG A 17 7.60 3.95 -8.95
C ARG A 17 6.44 3.01 -9.27
N TYR A 18 5.47 2.91 -8.36
CA TYR A 18 4.35 1.99 -8.49
C TYR A 18 3.09 2.73 -8.93
N SER A 19 2.36 2.13 -9.86
CA SER A 19 1.08 2.67 -10.30
C SER A 19 -0.05 2.33 -9.32
N ARG A 20 -1.08 3.17 -9.27
CA ARG A 20 -2.32 2.89 -8.51
C ARG A 20 -2.93 1.53 -8.86
N LYS A 21 -2.85 1.12 -10.14
CA LYS A 21 -3.31 -0.18 -10.61
C LYS A 21 -2.55 -1.33 -9.95
N GLN A 22 -1.23 -1.22 -9.77
CA GLN A 22 -0.42 -2.24 -9.09
C GLN A 22 -0.80 -2.37 -7.61
N PHE A 23 -1.01 -1.25 -6.90
CA PHE A 23 -1.48 -1.28 -5.51
C PHE A 23 -2.85 -1.98 -5.40
N PHE A 24 -3.78 -1.65 -6.30
CA PHE A 24 -5.10 -2.29 -6.36
C PHE A 24 -5.00 -3.80 -6.68
N SER A 25 -4.15 -4.18 -7.63
CA SER A 25 -3.92 -5.59 -7.97
C SER A 25 -3.40 -6.38 -6.77
N VAL A 26 -2.43 -5.84 -6.03
CA VAL A 26 -1.90 -6.49 -4.82
C VAL A 26 -2.98 -6.61 -3.74
N PHE A 27 -3.77 -5.54 -3.52
CA PHE A 27 -4.92 -5.59 -2.62
C PHE A 27 -5.90 -6.71 -2.98
N ALA A 28 -6.25 -6.85 -4.27
CA ALA A 28 -7.18 -7.87 -4.73
C ALA A 28 -6.64 -9.29 -4.46
N VAL A 29 -5.35 -9.54 -4.73
CA VAL A 29 -4.70 -10.83 -4.47
C VAL A 29 -4.67 -11.15 -2.98
N ILE A 30 -4.30 -10.20 -2.13
CA ILE A 30 -4.27 -10.40 -0.66
C ILE A 30 -5.66 -10.70 -0.13
N THR A 31 -6.66 -9.95 -0.60
CA THR A 31 -8.06 -10.16 -0.20
C THR A 31 -8.56 -11.54 -0.61
N ALA A 32 -8.29 -11.96 -1.85
CA ALA A 32 -8.67 -13.28 -2.34
C ALA A 32 -7.98 -14.41 -1.54
N ALA A 33 -6.67 -14.28 -1.29
CA ALA A 33 -5.93 -15.25 -0.48
C ALA A 33 -6.46 -15.31 0.97
N ASN A 34 -6.74 -14.15 1.58
CA ASN A 34 -7.28 -14.09 2.93
C ASN A 34 -8.66 -14.74 3.03
N TYR A 35 -9.52 -14.50 2.02
CA TYR A 35 -10.83 -15.13 1.93
C TYR A 35 -10.72 -16.65 1.74
N TRP A 36 -9.84 -17.10 0.85
CA TRP A 36 -9.59 -18.52 0.62
C TRP A 36 -9.13 -19.23 1.91
N LEU A 37 -8.20 -18.64 2.65
CA LEU A 37 -7.72 -19.18 3.92
C LEU A 37 -8.82 -19.22 4.98
N ALA A 38 -9.64 -18.18 5.08
CA ALA A 38 -10.76 -18.15 6.01
C ALA A 38 -11.82 -19.23 5.72
N TYR A 39 -11.93 -19.68 4.47
CA TYR A 39 -12.88 -20.71 4.07
C TYR A 39 -12.33 -22.13 4.21
N ASN A 40 -11.02 -22.33 3.96
CA ASN A 40 -10.43 -23.67 3.88
C ASN A 40 -9.63 -24.08 5.14
N VAL A 41 -9.28 -23.13 6.01
CA VAL A 41 -8.47 -23.40 7.19
C VAL A 41 -9.29 -23.12 8.45
N ASP A 42 -9.68 -24.20 9.13
CA ASP A 42 -10.42 -24.10 10.37
C ASP A 42 -9.66 -23.27 11.42
N GLY A 43 -10.38 -22.31 12.03
CA GLY A 43 -9.82 -21.40 13.03
C GLY A 43 -8.97 -20.25 12.46
N TYR A 44 -8.80 -20.14 11.14
CA TYR A 44 -8.02 -19.05 10.56
C TYR A 44 -8.72 -17.68 10.71
N LYS A 45 -8.06 -16.77 11.43
CA LYS A 45 -8.44 -15.35 11.54
C LYS A 45 -7.19 -14.48 11.53
N SER A 46 -6.71 -14.10 10.35
CA SER A 46 -5.55 -13.21 10.24
C SER A 46 -5.97 -11.75 10.08
N ILE A 47 -6.01 -11.04 11.21
CA ILE A 47 -6.19 -9.58 11.22
C ILE A 47 -5.01 -8.87 10.52
N TRP A 48 -3.80 -9.44 10.62
CA TRP A 48 -2.60 -8.90 9.98
C TRP A 48 -2.71 -8.90 8.47
N LEU A 49 -3.23 -9.98 7.86
CA LEU A 49 -3.38 -10.04 6.41
C LEU A 49 -4.44 -9.04 5.91
N ALA A 50 -5.51 -8.84 6.69
CA ALA A 50 -6.51 -7.82 6.41
C ALA A 50 -5.94 -6.39 6.52
N MET A 51 -5.10 -6.12 7.52
CA MET A 51 -4.42 -4.83 7.68
C MET A 51 -3.47 -4.52 6.52
N ILE A 52 -2.68 -5.52 6.09
CA ILE A 52 -1.79 -5.36 4.92
C ILE A 52 -2.63 -5.10 3.66
N GLY A 53 -3.72 -5.86 3.45
CA GLY A 53 -4.64 -5.62 2.34
C GLY A 53 -5.22 -4.20 2.37
N GLY A 54 -5.71 -3.76 3.52
CA GLY A 54 -6.23 -2.40 3.72
C GLY A 54 -5.21 -1.31 3.44
N TRP A 55 -3.93 -1.53 3.80
CA TRP A 55 -2.85 -0.62 3.44
C TRP A 55 -2.69 -0.49 1.92
N PHE A 56 -2.58 -1.61 1.19
CA PHE A 56 -2.49 -1.60 -0.28
C PHE A 56 -3.72 -0.95 -0.94
N PHE A 57 -4.90 -1.17 -0.38
CA PHE A 57 -6.12 -0.50 -0.84
C PHE A 57 -6.02 1.02 -0.66
N GLY A 58 -5.64 1.51 0.53
CA GLY A 58 -5.45 2.94 0.78
C GLY A 58 -4.42 3.57 -0.15
N MET A 59 -3.32 2.87 -0.42
CA MET A 59 -2.28 3.31 -1.35
C MET A 59 -2.77 3.46 -2.80
N THR A 60 -3.88 2.82 -3.17
CA THR A 60 -4.50 3.02 -4.50
C THR A 60 -4.99 4.47 -4.70
N PHE A 61 -5.35 5.16 -3.62
CA PHE A 61 -5.89 6.53 -3.66
C PHE A 61 -4.89 7.59 -3.24
N ALA A 62 -3.75 7.19 -2.67
CA ALA A 62 -2.75 8.11 -2.19
C ALA A 62 -2.18 8.98 -3.34
N PRO A 63 -2.00 10.29 -3.11
CA PRO A 63 -1.43 11.20 -4.10
C PRO A 63 0.10 11.08 -4.10
N PHE A 64 0.66 10.13 -4.87
CA PHE A 64 2.11 10.03 -5.11
C PHE A 64 2.56 11.00 -6.20
N HIS A 65 2.38 12.29 -6.00
CA HIS A 65 2.93 13.30 -6.91
C HIS A 65 4.25 13.80 -6.33
N SER A 66 5.30 13.80 -7.14
CA SER A 66 6.50 14.58 -6.84
C SER A 66 6.05 16.04 -6.66
N PRO A 67 6.53 16.77 -5.63
CA PRO A 67 6.31 18.21 -5.57
C PRO A 67 6.78 18.79 -6.89
N LYS A 68 5.88 19.47 -7.60
CA LYS A 68 6.22 20.24 -8.80
C LYS A 68 7.41 21.10 -8.40
N SER A 69 8.54 20.93 -9.08
CA SER A 69 9.67 21.84 -8.95
C SER A 69 9.13 23.26 -9.07
N SER A 70 9.31 24.07 -8.01
CA SER A 70 9.02 25.49 -8.05
C SER A 70 9.72 26.09 -9.26
N PRO A 71 9.04 26.86 -10.12
CA PRO A 71 9.70 27.58 -11.19
C PRO A 71 10.60 28.65 -10.55
N ASP A 72 11.85 28.69 -11.01
CA ASP A 72 12.85 29.71 -10.70
C ASP A 72 12.35 31.13 -11.05
#